data_AF-A0A0B0NI38-F1
#
_entry.id   AF-A0A0B0NI38-F1
#
_cell.length_a   1.000
_cell.length_b   1.000
_cell.length_c   1.000
_cell.angle_alpha   90.00
_cell.angle_beta   90.00
_cell.angle_gamma   90.00
#
_symmetry.space_group_name_H-M   'P 1'
#
loop_
_entity.id
_entity.type
_entity.pdbx_description
1 polymer ?
#
loop_
_entity_poly.entity_id
_entity_poly.type
_entity_poly.pdbx_seq_one_letter_code
_entity_poly.pdbx_strand_id
1 'polypeptide(L)' 'MDLTFMETVWWVFAQLYEKGLVYKGFKVMPYGTGCKTPVSNFEASQNYKWWRGDVYSVFNLAIR' A
#
# COMPACT_ATOMS: atom_id res chain seq x y z
N MET A 1 12.86 -3.25 -22.86
CA MET A 1 11.90 -2.17 -22.59
C MET A 1 11.57 -1.53 -23.93
N ASP A 2 10.31 -1.60 -24.35
CA ASP A 2 9.86 -1.04 -25.63
C ASP A 2 9.40 0.41 -25.42
N LEU A 3 9.92 1.33 -26.23
CA LEU A 3 9.63 2.76 -26.15
C LEU A 3 8.16 3.06 -26.54
N THR A 4 7.61 2.31 -27.50
CA THR A 4 6.22 2.47 -27.96
C THR A 4 5.23 2.08 -26.86
N PHE A 5 5.57 1.06 -26.07
CA PHE A 5 4.76 0.67 -24.93
C PHE A 5 4.77 1.72 -23.81
N MET A 6 5.91 2.39 -23.57
CA MET A 6 5.96 3.45 -22.55
C MET A 6 5.14 4.67 -22.93
N GLU A 7 5.18 5.08 -24.19
CA GLU A 7 4.39 6.23 -24.69
C GLU A 7 2.89 5.98 -24.58
N THR A 8 2.44 4.75 -24.86
CA THR A 8 1.02 4.40 -24.71
C THR A 8 0.57 4.42 -23.25
N VAL A 9 1.41 3.98 -22.30
CA VAL A 9 1.12 4.07 -20.86
C VAL A 9 1.00 5.54 -20.40
N TRP A 10 1.88 6.41 -20.89
CA TRP A 10 1.85 7.84 -20.54
C TRP A 10 0.58 8.52 -21.07
N TRP A 11 0.15 8.19 -22.29
CA TRP A 11 -1.09 8.71 -22.87
C TRP A 11 -2.34 8.28 -22.08
N VAL A 12 -2.42 7.00 -21.68
CA VAL A 12 -3.54 6.50 -20.85
C VAL A 12 -3.57 7.19 -19.48
N PHE A 13 -2.40 7.41 -18.86
CA PHE A 13 -2.33 8.11 -17.59
C PHE A 13 -2.77 9.58 -17.70
N ALA A 14 -2.40 10.26 -18.78
CA ALA A 14 -2.83 11.64 -19.05
C ALA A 14 -4.37 11.74 -19.16
N GLN A 15 -5.02 10.80 -19.85
CA GLN A 15 -6.49 10.78 -19.94
C GLN A 15 -7.18 10.54 -18.59
N LEU A 16 -6.59 9.73 -17.70
CA LEU A 16 -7.12 9.52 -16.35
C LEU A 16 -6.96 10.76 -15.47
N TYR A 17 -5.87 11.50 -15.65
CA TYR A 17 -5.61 12.75 -14.96
C TYR A 17 -6.58 13.85 -15.41
N GLU A 18 -6.81 14.01 -16.72
CA GLU A 18 -7.79 14.96 -17.27
C GLU A 18 -9.22 14.71 -16.77
N LYS A 19 -9.56 13.44 -16.52
CA LYS A 19 -10.85 13.04 -15.94
C LYS A 19 -10.95 13.24 -14.42
N GLY A 20 -9.89 13.72 -13.76
CA GLY A 20 -9.86 13.98 -12.32
C GLY A 20 -9.90 12.71 -11.45
N LEU A 21 -9.60 11.54 -12.02
CA LEU A 21 -9.63 10.25 -11.31
C LEU A 21 -8.34 9.95 -10.53
N VAL A 22 -7.31 10.79 -10.71
CA VAL A 22 -5.99 10.64 -10.07
C VAL A 22 -5.83 11.73 -9.03
N TYR A 23 -5.56 11.34 -7.78
CA TYR A 23 -5.31 12.28 -6.69
C TYR A 23 -4.10 11.86 -5.87
N LYS A 24 -3.44 12.84 -5.25
CA LYS A 24 -2.38 12.62 -4.26
C LYS A 24 -2.94 12.91 -2.88
N GLY A 25 -2.90 11.92 -2.00
CA GLY A 25 -3.38 12.05 -0.62
C GLY A 25 -2.47 11.32 0.37
N PHE A 26 -2.44 11.80 1.61
CA PHE A 26 -1.74 11.15 2.71
C PHE A 26 -2.71 10.19 3.41
N LYS A 27 -2.42 8.90 3.38
CA LYS A 27 -3.21 7.84 4.03
C LYS A 27 -2.27 6.82 4.67
N VAL A 28 -2.68 6.24 5.79
CA VAL A 28 -1.98 5.08 6.37
C VAL A 28 -2.12 3.90 5.40
N MET A 29 -0.99 3.46 4.85
CA MET A 29 -0.90 2.36 3.90
C MET A 29 0.07 1.29 4.41
N PRO A 30 -0.11 0.01 4.03
CA PRO A 30 0.88 -1.01 4.31
C PRO A 30 2.23 -0.63 3.69
N TYR A 31 3.29 -0.74 4.46
CA TYR A 31 4.63 -0.30 4.08
C TYR A 31 5.59 -1.49 4.10
N GLY A 32 6.26 -1.74 2.98
CA GLY A 32 7.30 -2.76 2.89
C GLY A 32 8.61 -2.24 3.44
N THR A 33 9.07 -2.75 4.59
CA THR A 33 10.33 -2.32 5.21
C THR A 33 11.58 -2.66 4.39
N GLY A 34 11.50 -3.66 3.51
CA GLY A 34 12.57 -4.04 2.58
C GLY A 34 12.71 -3.10 1.38
N CYS A 35 11.59 -2.77 0.71
CA CYS A 35 11.58 -1.93 -0.50
C CYS A 35 11.39 -0.44 -0.21
N LYS A 36 11.14 -0.07 1.06
CA LYS A 36 10.91 1.30 1.53
C LYS A 36 9.80 2.07 0.80
N THR A 37 8.83 1.36 0.24
CA THR A 37 7.71 1.92 -0.55
C THR A 37 6.36 1.54 0.05
N PRO A 38 5.33 2.41 -0.10
CA PRO A 38 3.96 2.04 0.20
C PRO A 38 3.48 0.99 -0.81
N VAL A 39 2.83 -0.06 -0.30
CA VAL A 39 2.40 -1.23 -1.06
C VAL A 39 0.93 -1.10 -1.44
N SER A 40 0.55 -1.57 -2.63
CA SER A 40 -0.86 -1.56 -3.05
C SER A 40 -1.71 -2.55 -2.24
N ASN A 41 -3.02 -2.29 -2.10
CA ASN A 41 -3.90 -3.17 -1.32
C ASN A 41 -3.94 -4.62 -1.84
N PHE A 42 -3.83 -4.79 -3.17
CA PHE A 42 -3.79 -6.12 -3.80
C PHE A 42 -2.49 -6.86 -3.51
N GLU A 43 -1.36 -6.15 -3.52
CA GLU A 43 -0.04 -6.72 -3.23
C GLU A 43 0.09 -7.11 -1.74
N ALA A 44 -0.48 -6.31 -0.83
CA ALA A 44 -0.54 -6.64 0.60
C ALA A 44 -1.35 -7.94 0.87
N SER A 45 -2.37 -8.21 0.05
CA SER A 45 -3.22 -9.39 0.21
C SER A 45 -2.65 -10.67 -0.38
N GLN A 46 -1.65 -10.58 -1.28
CA GLN A 46 -1.08 -11.75 -1.95
C GLN A 46 -0.11 -12.56 -1.09
N ASN A 47 0.40 -12.00 0.02
CA ASN A 47 1.46 -12.62 0.82
C ASN A 47 1.09 -12.74 2.30
N TYR A 48 -0.11 -13.25 2.60
CA TYR A 48 -0.48 -13.59 3.97
C TYR A 48 0.34 -14.80 4.46
N LYS A 49 1.22 -14.57 5.42
CA LYS A 49 1.92 -15.61 6.16
C LYS A 49 1.39 -15.68 7.57
N TRP A 50 1.04 -16.87 8.02
CA TRP A 50 0.63 -17.09 9.40
C TRP A 50 1.84 -16.99 10.32
N TRP A 51 1.94 -15.91 11.10
CA TRP A 51 2.96 -15.75 12.12
C TRP A 51 2.36 -16.06 13.49
N ARG A 52 2.93 -17.01 14.23
CA ARG A 52 2.52 -17.31 15.61
C ARG A 52 3.14 -16.27 16.53
N GLY A 53 2.30 -15.43 17.13
CA GLY A 53 2.71 -14.43 18.11
C GLY A 53 1.50 -13.92 18.86
N ASP A 54 1.00 -14.72 19.80
CA ASP A 54 -0.06 -14.31 20.72
C ASP A 54 0.55 -13.40 21.79
N VAL A 55 0.07 -12.15 21.88
CA VAL A 55 0.50 -11.19 22.90
C VAL A 55 -0.64 -10.98 23.89
N TYR A 56 -0.50 -11.49 25.11
CA TYR A 56 -1.41 -11.19 26.21
C TYR A 56 -1.11 -9.79 26.75
N SER A 57 -2.06 -8.86 26.63
CA SER A 57 -1.99 -7.55 27.29
C SER A 57 -2.63 -7.66 28.68
N VAL A 58 -1.81 -7.77 29.73
CA VAL A 58 -2.28 -7.70 31.12
C VAL A 58 -2.33 -6.23 31.53
N PHE A 59 -3.47 -5.57 31.29
CA PHE A 59 -3.75 -4.27 31.91
C PHE A 59 -4.07 -4.50 33.38
N ASN A 60 -3.06 -4.35 34.23
CA ASN A 60 -3.24 -4.42 35.68
C ASN A 60 -3.93 -3.12 36.13
N LEU A 61 -5.22 -3.20 36.45
CA LEU A 61 -5.97 -2.09 37.04
C LEU A 61 -5.52 -1.95 38.51
N ALA A 62 -4.58 -1.04 38.77
CA ALA A 62 -4.25 -0.63 40.12
C ALA A 62 -5.40 0.18 40.72
N ILE A 63 -6.32 -0.50 41.42
CA ILE A 63 -7.14 0.09 42.47
C ILE A 63 -6.59 -0.45 43.80
N ARG A 64 -5.73 0.35 44.43
CA ARG A 64 -5.62 0.42 45.89
C ARG A 64 -5.06 1.77 46.30
#